data_AF-A0A974SHR0-F1
#
_entry.id   AF-A0A974SHR0-F1
#
_cell.length_a   1.000
_cell.length_b   1.000
_cell.length_c   1.000
_cell.angle_alpha   90.00
_cell.angle_beta   90.00
_cell.angle_gamma   90.00
#
_symmetry.space_group_name_H-M   'P 1'
#
loop_
_entity.id
_entity.type
_entity.pdbx_description
1 polymer ?
#
loop_
_entity_poly.entity_id
_entity_poly.type
_entity_poly.pdbx_seq_one_letter_code
_entity_poly.pdbx_strand_id
1 'polypeptide(L)' 'MPLREEDIQLGKCYKTKGPENYKVIGLTRGIVTYQTWTSPLRINVGVKQFADAVYKEVACPK' A
#
# COMPACT_ATOMS: atom_id res chain seq x y z
N MET A 1 3.51 -9.80 -10.49
CA MET A 1 2.65 -10.68 -9.67
C MET A 1 1.97 -9.78 -8.65
N PRO A 2 0.66 -9.90 -8.41
CA PRO A 2 0.03 -9.21 -7.27
C PRO A 2 0.69 -9.72 -5.99
N LEU A 3 0.96 -8.81 -5.05
CA LEU A 3 1.48 -9.18 -3.73
C LEU A 3 0.42 -10.03 -3.02
N ARG A 4 0.83 -10.94 -2.12
CA ARG A 4 -0.15 -11.59 -1.24
C ARG A 4 -0.53 -10.61 -0.14
N GLU A 5 -1.73 -10.78 0.40
CA GLU A 5 -2.22 -9.98 1.53
C GLU A 5 -1.25 -10.00 2.72
N GLU A 6 -0.55 -11.12 2.88
CA GLU A 6 0.44 -11.41 3.92
C GLU A 6 1.73 -10.59 3.77
N ASP A 7 2.08 -10.22 2.53
CA ASP A 7 3.24 -9.37 2.23
C ASP A 7 2.93 -7.89 2.48
N ILE A 8 1.67 -7.52 2.74
CA ILE A 8 1.28 -6.16 3.08
C ILE A 8 1.51 -5.92 4.58
N GLN A 9 2.51 -5.10 4.89
CA GLN A 9 2.91 -4.77 6.25
C GLN A 9 2.72 -3.28 6.54
N LEU A 10 2.41 -3.00 7.80
CA LEU A 10 2.30 -1.64 8.30
C LEU A 10 3.65 -0.93 8.29
N GLY A 11 3.68 0.33 7.83
CA GLY A 11 4.89 1.13 7.75
C GLY A 11 5.74 0.89 6.49
N LYS A 12 5.36 -0.06 5.64
CA LYS A 12 6.01 -0.31 4.35
C LYS A 12 5.42 0.57 3.25
N CYS A 13 6.24 0.84 2.25
CA CYS A 13 5.82 1.52 1.03
C CYS A 13 5.72 0.52 -0.10
N TYR A 14 4.74 0.72 -0.96
CA TYR A 14 4.44 -0.14 -2.08
C TYR A 14 4.29 0.71 -3.33
N LYS A 15 4.88 0.23 -4.42
CA LYS A 15 4.74 0.81 -5.74
C LYS A 15 3.57 0.15 -6.45
N THR A 16 2.68 0.98 -6.98
CA THR A 16 1.59 0.49 -7.83
C THR A 16 2.07 0.22 -9.24
N LYS A 17 1.19 -0.38 -10.06
CA LYS A 17 1.38 -0.43 -11.51
C LYS A 17 1.32 0.96 -12.17
N GLY A 18 0.84 1.98 -11.46
CA GLY A 18 0.81 3.37 -11.93
C GLY A 18 2.07 4.17 -11.55
N PRO A 19 2.05 5.49 -11.78
CA PRO A 19 3.13 6.40 -11.37
C PRO A 19 3.14 6.67 -9.84
N GLU A 20 2.14 6.17 -9.11
CA GLU A 20 1.94 6.50 -7.70
C GLU A 20 2.58 5.47 -6.77
N ASN A 21 3.16 5.98 -5.67
CA ASN A 21 3.67 5.18 -4.58
C ASN A 21 2.74 5.33 -3.37
N TYR A 22 2.41 4.21 -2.75
CA TYR A 22 1.53 4.10 -1.60
C TYR A 22 2.36 3.79 -0.36
N LYS A 23 2.04 4.41 0.77
CA LYS A 23 2.62 4.14 2.07
C LYS A 23 1.54 3.58 2.97
N VAL A 24 1.70 2.34 3.43
CA VAL A 24 0.75 1.74 4.38
C VAL A 24 0.99 2.38 5.74
N ILE A 25 -0.01 3.12 6.21
CA ILE A 25 0.00 3.78 7.51
C ILE A 25 -0.82 3.03 8.55
N GLY A 26 -1.78 2.20 8.10
CA GLY A 26 -2.67 1.44 8.97
C GLY A 26 -3.02 0.10 8.32
N LEU A 27 -3.15 -0.92 9.14
CA LEU A 27 -3.63 -2.24 8.73
C LEU A 27 -4.48 -2.78 9.86
N THR A 28 -5.78 -2.95 9.63
CA THR A 28 -6.77 -3.33 10.65
C THR A 28 -7.75 -4.34 10.07
N ARG A 29 -7.74 -5.57 10.61
CA ARG A 29 -8.69 -6.65 10.26
C ARG A 29 -8.98 -6.77 8.75
N GLY A 30 -7.93 -6.77 7.92
CA GLY A 30 -8.07 -6.89 6.47
C GLY A 30 -8.40 -5.60 5.71
N ILE A 31 -8.38 -4.44 6.38
CA ILE A 31 -8.43 -3.12 5.75
C ILE A 31 -7.04 -2.49 5.86
N VAL A 32 -6.51 -2.06 4.72
CA VAL A 32 -5.28 -1.29 4.58
C VAL A 32 -5.64 0.17 4.47
N THR A 33 -5.05 0.98 5.34
CA THR A 33 -4.99 2.42 5.19
C THR A 33 -3.65 2.76 4.56
N TYR A 34 -3.67 3.30 3.35
CA TYR A 34 -2.46 3.81 2.71
C TYR A 34 -2.56 5.31 2.42
N GLN A 35 -1.41 5.93 2.23
CA GLN A 35 -1.26 7.32 1.85
C GLN A 35 -0.43 7.41 0.57
N THR A 36 -0.84 8.24 -0.40
CA THR A 36 -0.06 8.49 -1.61
C THR A 36 1.11 9.45 -1.33
N TRP A 37 2.20 9.36 -2.08
CA TRP A 37 3.27 10.36 -1.96
C TRP A 37 2.94 11.69 -2.62
N THR A 38 2.21 11.62 -3.74
CA THR A 38 1.76 12.76 -4.53
C THR A 38 0.66 13.56 -3.84
N SER A 39 -0.03 12.98 -2.86
CA SER A 39 -1.05 13.69 -2.09
C SER A 39 -1.15 13.12 -0.68
N PRO A 40 -1.31 13.95 0.36
CA PRO A 40 -1.44 13.47 1.74
C PRO A 40 -2.77 12.75 2.02
N LEU A 41 -3.55 12.40 0.99
CA LEU A 41 -4.82 11.69 1.12
C LEU A 41 -4.58 10.28 1.70
N ARG A 42 -5.33 9.98 2.75
CA ARG A 42 -5.39 8.66 3.38
C ARG A 42 -6.59 7.92 2.80
N ILE A 43 -6.35 6.75 2.23
CA ILE A 43 -7.37 5.93 1.60
C ILE A 43 -7.43 4.60 2.34
N ASN A 44 -8.65 4.19 2.70
CA ASN A 44 -8.94 2.91 3.34
C ASN A 44 -9.51 1.95 2.30
N VAL A 45 -8.87 0.80 2.13
CA VAL A 45 -9.29 -0.20 1.14
C VAL A 45 -9.00 -1.59 1.68
N GLY A 46 -9.76 -2.59 1.23
CA GLY A 46 -9.49 -3.98 1.59
C GLY A 46 -8.07 -4.41 1.18
N VAL A 47 -7.40 -5.17 2.03
CA VAL A 47 -6.03 -5.66 1.81
C VAL A 47 -5.91 -6.43 0.49
N LYS A 48 -6.95 -7.16 0.06
CA LYS A 48 -7.03 -7.82 -1.25
C LYS A 48 -6.92 -6.85 -2.42
N GLN A 49 -7.74 -5.79 -2.40
CA GLN A 49 -7.73 -4.77 -3.45
C GLN A 49 -6.41 -4.00 -3.45
N PHE A 50 -5.86 -3.72 -2.27
CA PHE A 50 -4.56 -3.08 -2.16
C PHE A 50 -3.45 -3.95 -2.76
N ALA A 51 -3.41 -5.24 -2.38
CA ALA A 51 -2.41 -6.21 -2.83
C ALA A 51 -2.48 -6.48 -4.35
N ASP A 52 -3.65 -6.37 -4.97
CA ASP A 52 -3.81 -6.42 -6.42
C ASP A 52 -3.31 -5.14 -7.13
N ALA A 53 -3.54 -3.98 -6.51
CA ALA A 53 -3.12 -2.67 -7.03
C ALA A 53 -1.59 -2.45 -6.92
N VAL A 54 -0.96 -3.01 -5.89
CA VAL A 54 0.48 -2.91 -5.67
C VAL A 54 1.26 -4.05 -6.32
N TYR A 55 2.43 -3.72 -6.86
CA TYR A 55 3.26 -4.69 -7.59
C TYR A 55 4.57 -5.00 -6.87
N LYS A 56 5.12 -4.03 -6.13
CA LYS A 56 6.42 -4.20 -5.48
C LYS A 56 6.49 -3.43 -4.17
N GLU A 57 7.08 -4.03 -3.14
CA GLU A 57 7.53 -3.27 -1.98
C GLU A 57 8.69 -2.34 -2.41
N VAL A 58 8.64 -1.09 -1.96
CA VAL A 58 9.70 -0.10 -2.16
C VAL A 58 10.14 0.46 -0.83
N ALA A 59 11.41 0.85 -0.73
CA ALA A 59 11.90 1.56 0.44
C ALA A 59 11.12 2.88 0.59
N CYS A 60 10.54 3.09 1.78
CA CYS A 60 9.97 4.40 2.08
C CYS A 60 11.09 5.44 2.12
N PRO A 61 10.90 6.63 1.52
CA PRO A 61 11.80 7.74 1.65
C PRO A 61 11.85 8.11 3.14
N LYS A 62 13.08 8.27 3.62
CA LYS A 62 13.39 8.53 5.01
C LYS A 62 13.05 9.96 5.37
#